data_AF-X1EXJ3-F1
#
_entry.id   AF-X1EXJ3-F1
#
_cell.length_a   1.000
_cell.length_b   1.000
_cell.length_c   1.000
_cell.angle_alpha   90.00
_cell.angle_beta   90.00
_cell.angle_gamma   90.00
#
_symmetry.space_group_name_H-M   'P 1'
#
loop_
_entity.id
_entity.type
_entity.pdbx_description
1 polymer ?
#
loop_
_entity_poly.entity_id
_entity_poly.type
_entity_poly.pdbx_seq_one_letter_code
_entity_poly.pdbx_strand_id
1 'polypeptide(L)'
;IQNVFKKEQNIRVWRGMEMFLENLVPFDDPRLQKVYVHFERNLTDIISIAGDSGAKVIISTVATNLKDNAPFASMHRQGLSEVQKADWERSYKAGIELAADGRLGEAVNSYLQAVQIDGDYADLHFLLARCYMKLNKYKEANKCYIKARDMDVLRFRADTQINRIIREKGSGRESEDVYLVDAERCFAESERTSHKIPGEELFYEHVHMNFFGNHLLAKAVFSQVSSILSEDIRSSTSRETPILSPDKCADLLALTDRDLSRILA
;
A
#
# COMPACT_ATOMS: atom_id res chain seq x y z
N ILE A 1 50.41 3.00 -26.12
CA ILE A 1 49.46 3.85 -25.35
C ILE A 1 48.12 3.91 -26.10
N GLN A 2 47.55 2.75 -26.43
CA GLN A 2 46.18 2.65 -26.98
C GLN A 2 45.63 1.31 -26.51
N ASN A 3 45.10 1.27 -25.28
CA ASN A 3 44.20 0.21 -24.79
C ASN A 3 43.65 0.47 -23.37
N VAL A 4 43.47 1.74 -22.95
CA VAL A 4 43.03 2.06 -21.57
C VAL A 4 41.59 2.61 -21.51
N PHE A 5 40.88 2.78 -22.64
CA PHE A 5 39.54 3.39 -22.65
C PHE A 5 38.50 2.64 -23.48
N LYS A 6 38.38 1.32 -23.32
CA LYS A 6 37.10 0.64 -23.56
C LYS A 6 36.41 0.42 -22.23
N LYS A 7 35.80 1.48 -21.70
CA LYS A 7 34.72 1.34 -20.72
C LYS A 7 33.57 0.71 -21.51
N GLU A 8 33.33 -0.58 -21.33
CA GLU A 8 32.06 -1.17 -21.71
C GLU A 8 30.97 -0.43 -20.94
N GLN A 9 30.37 0.57 -21.57
CA GLN A 9 29.13 1.14 -21.10
C GLN A 9 28.08 0.06 -21.32
N ASN A 10 27.92 -0.80 -20.31
CA ASN A 10 26.72 -1.59 -20.12
C ASN A 10 25.58 -0.59 -19.88
N ILE A 11 25.06 0.01 -20.95
CA ILE A 11 23.85 0.81 -20.90
C ILE A 11 22.74 -0.20 -20.60
N ARG A 12 22.42 -0.36 -19.31
CA ARG A 12 21.21 -1.08 -18.89
C ARG A 12 20.03 -0.34 -19.47
N VAL A 13 19.53 -0.84 -20.61
CA VAL A 13 18.30 -0.35 -21.23
C VAL A 13 17.17 -0.53 -20.21
N TRP A 14 16.35 0.49 -20.03
CA TRP A 14 15.16 0.40 -19.19
C TRP A 14 14.22 -0.69 -19.72
N ARG A 15 13.96 -1.73 -18.93
CA ARG A 15 13.04 -2.84 -19.27
C ARG A 15 11.70 -2.77 -18.53
N GLY A 16 11.34 -1.59 -18.01
CA GLY A 16 10.17 -1.47 -17.14
C GLY A 16 10.34 -2.25 -15.83
N MET A 17 9.23 -2.81 -15.33
CA MET A 17 9.22 -3.53 -14.04
C MET A 17 10.12 -4.78 -14.01
N GLU A 18 10.45 -5.36 -15.18
CA GLU A 18 11.30 -6.55 -15.27
C GLU A 18 12.70 -6.34 -14.68
N MET A 19 13.23 -5.12 -14.70
CA MET A 19 14.56 -4.83 -14.13
C MET A 19 14.62 -5.06 -12.61
N PHE A 20 13.49 -5.00 -11.92
CA PHE A 20 13.44 -5.19 -10.48
C PHE A 20 13.35 -6.65 -10.07
N LEU A 21 13.01 -7.57 -10.98
CA LEU A 21 12.97 -9.02 -10.71
C LEU A 21 14.35 -9.56 -10.28
N GLU A 22 15.44 -8.91 -10.70
CA GLU A 22 16.81 -9.23 -10.29
C GLU A 22 17.19 -8.67 -8.92
N ASN A 23 16.34 -7.85 -8.29
CA ASN A 23 16.63 -7.08 -7.08
C ASN A 23 15.58 -7.31 -5.98
N LEU A 24 15.26 -8.58 -5.72
CA LEU A 24 14.32 -8.96 -4.67
C LEU A 24 14.85 -8.57 -3.28
N VAL A 25 13.95 -8.14 -2.40
CA VAL A 25 14.24 -7.72 -1.03
C VAL A 25 13.31 -8.49 -0.07
N PRO A 26 13.79 -9.62 0.49
CA PRO A 26 13.07 -10.36 1.53
C PRO A 26 12.71 -9.50 2.73
N PHE A 27 11.68 -9.89 3.48
CA PHE A 27 11.20 -9.15 4.64
C PHE A 27 12.26 -8.98 5.74
N ASP A 28 13.11 -9.98 5.93
CA ASP A 28 14.19 -10.01 6.92
C ASP A 28 15.52 -9.43 6.39
N ASP A 29 15.52 -8.84 5.19
CA ASP A 29 16.72 -8.30 4.58
C ASP A 29 17.26 -7.10 5.40
N PRO A 30 18.52 -7.14 5.86
CA PRO A 30 19.10 -6.09 6.70
C PRO A 30 19.15 -4.71 6.01
N ARG A 31 19.08 -4.65 4.66
CA ARG A 31 19.01 -3.40 3.91
C ARG A 31 17.70 -2.67 4.17
N LEU A 32 16.61 -3.38 4.46
CA LEU A 32 15.29 -2.81 4.68
C LEU A 32 15.26 -1.92 5.95
N GLN A 33 15.97 -2.31 7.00
CA GLN A 33 16.12 -1.48 8.20
C GLN A 33 16.79 -0.14 7.88
N LYS A 34 17.79 -0.13 6.98
CA LYS A 34 18.43 1.12 6.53
C LYS A 34 17.46 2.00 5.74
N VAL A 35 16.60 1.39 4.91
CA VAL A 35 15.55 2.11 4.18
C VAL A 35 14.61 2.81 5.16
N TYR A 36 14.14 2.13 6.20
CA TYR A 36 13.25 2.73 7.19
C TYR A 36 13.91 3.87 7.96
N VAL A 37 15.16 3.69 8.41
CA VAL A 37 15.92 4.76 9.09
C VAL A 37 16.11 5.97 8.18
N HIS A 38 16.45 5.75 6.90
CA HIS A 38 16.59 6.83 5.94
C HIS A 38 15.25 7.52 5.65
N PHE A 39 14.18 6.76 5.48
CA PHE A 39 12.84 7.31 5.27
C PHE A 39 12.41 8.17 6.46
N GLU A 40 12.58 7.67 7.68
CA GLU A 40 12.26 8.40 8.91
C GLU A 40 13.07 9.70 9.03
N ARG A 41 14.38 9.63 8.79
CA ARG A 41 15.25 10.81 8.82
C ARG A 41 14.85 11.82 7.75
N ASN A 42 14.68 11.38 6.50
CA ASN A 42 14.31 12.26 5.40
C ASN A 42 12.95 12.93 5.65
N LEU A 43 11.97 12.19 6.17
CA LEU A 43 10.67 12.75 6.52
C LEU A 43 10.80 13.79 7.64
N THR A 44 11.63 13.52 8.65
CA THR A 44 11.92 14.47 9.73
C THR A 44 12.58 15.75 9.20
N ASP A 45 13.58 15.59 8.32
CA ASP A 45 14.29 16.72 7.70
C ASP A 45 13.33 17.56 6.84
N ILE A 46 12.45 16.93 6.05
CA ILE A 46 11.42 17.62 5.26
C ILE A 46 10.47 18.42 6.16
N ILE A 47 10.00 17.82 7.25
CA ILE A 47 9.11 18.49 8.22
C ILE A 47 9.82 19.70 8.83
N SER A 48 11.08 19.55 9.26
CA SER A 48 11.87 20.64 9.84
C SER A 48 12.06 21.78 8.84
N ILE A 49 12.50 21.49 7.62
CA ILE A 49 12.75 22.50 6.58
C ILE A 49 11.46 23.27 6.24
N ALA A 50 10.33 22.57 6.14
CA ALA A 50 9.05 23.22 5.89
C ALA A 50 8.61 24.07 7.09
N GLY A 51 8.75 23.58 8.32
CA GLY A 51 8.48 24.33 9.54
C GLY A 51 9.34 25.59 9.68
N ASP A 52 10.64 25.51 9.39
CA ASP A 52 11.57 26.64 9.43
C ASP A 52 11.21 27.76 8.43
N SER A 53 10.45 27.43 7.38
CA SER A 53 9.91 28.42 6.43
C SER A 53 8.65 29.14 6.95
N GLY A 54 8.13 28.75 8.10
CA GLY A 54 6.84 29.20 8.65
C GLY A 54 5.62 28.52 8.00
N ALA A 55 5.84 27.48 7.20
CA ALA A 55 4.76 26.71 6.60
C ALA A 55 4.19 25.70 7.60
N LYS A 56 2.87 25.57 7.61
CA LYS A 56 2.19 24.47 8.29
C LYS A 56 2.28 23.22 7.44
N VAL A 57 2.63 22.09 8.05
CA VAL A 57 2.96 20.86 7.32
C VAL A 57 1.85 19.84 7.50
N ILE A 58 1.31 19.34 6.39
CA ILE A 58 0.42 18.18 6.39
C ILE A 58 1.20 17.00 5.81
N ILE A 59 1.31 15.91 6.57
CA ILE A 59 1.84 14.64 6.07
C ILE A 59 0.72 13.61 5.98
N SER A 60 0.79 12.73 5.00
CA SER A 60 -0.25 11.71 4.76
C SER A 60 0.34 10.31 4.77
N THR A 61 -0.34 9.36 5.40
CA THR A 61 -0.06 7.93 5.14
C THR A 61 -0.40 7.61 3.69
N VAL A 62 0.12 6.49 3.18
CA VAL A 62 -0.05 6.08 1.79
C VAL A 62 -0.95 4.84 1.78
N ALA A 63 -2.17 5.00 1.28
CA ALA A 63 -3.09 3.88 1.09
C ALA A 63 -2.64 3.00 -0.09
N THR A 64 -2.93 1.71 -0.04
CA THR A 64 -2.53 0.72 -1.06
C THR A 64 -3.69 -0.23 -1.34
N ASN A 65 -3.75 -0.78 -2.55
CA ASN A 65 -4.69 -1.84 -2.88
C ASN A 65 -4.27 -3.14 -2.18
N LEU A 66 -5.15 -3.67 -1.32
CA LEU A 66 -4.89 -4.86 -0.54
C LEU A 66 -5.48 -6.12 -1.17
N LYS A 67 -6.79 -6.14 -1.43
CA LYS A 67 -7.51 -7.37 -1.79
C LYS A 67 -7.46 -7.71 -3.29
N ASP A 68 -7.24 -6.70 -4.14
CA ASP A 68 -7.25 -6.84 -5.61
C ASP A 68 -5.86 -6.63 -6.22
N ASN A 69 -4.80 -6.76 -5.40
CA ASN A 69 -3.41 -6.74 -5.87
C ASN A 69 -2.57 -7.82 -5.18
N ALA A 70 -2.41 -8.96 -5.87
CA ALA A 70 -1.52 -10.03 -5.44
C ALA A 70 -0.07 -9.53 -5.27
N PRO A 71 0.74 -10.20 -4.43
CA PRO A 71 2.17 -9.90 -4.32
C PRO A 71 2.86 -10.02 -5.68
N PHE A 72 3.79 -9.12 -5.97
CA PHE A 72 4.55 -9.13 -7.23
C PHE A 72 5.56 -10.28 -7.27
N ALA A 73 6.14 -10.63 -6.11
CA ALA A 73 6.98 -11.80 -5.98
C ALA A 73 6.94 -12.35 -4.54
N SER A 74 7.28 -13.63 -4.41
CA SER A 74 7.43 -14.31 -3.13
C SER A 74 8.78 -15.02 -3.07
N MET A 75 9.36 -15.09 -1.88
CA MET A 75 10.52 -15.92 -1.61
C MET A 75 10.32 -16.66 -0.31
N HIS A 76 10.92 -17.84 -0.22
CA HIS A 76 11.04 -18.54 1.05
C HIS A 76 12.01 -17.83 1.99
N ARG A 77 11.74 -17.92 3.29
CA ARG A 77 12.72 -17.52 4.30
C ARG A 77 14.01 -18.31 4.18
N GLN A 78 15.12 -17.71 4.61
CA GLN A 78 16.40 -18.40 4.61
C GLN A 78 16.41 -19.56 5.62
N GLY A 79 17.22 -20.58 5.33
CA GLY A 79 17.47 -21.70 6.26
C GLY A 79 16.44 -22.82 6.26
N LEU A 80 15.48 -22.85 5.31
CA LEU A 80 14.63 -24.03 5.11
C LEU A 80 15.45 -25.20 4.54
N SER A 81 15.33 -26.36 5.17
CA SER A 81 15.84 -27.62 4.59
C SER A 81 15.00 -28.05 3.38
N GLU A 82 15.56 -28.89 2.52
CA GLU A 82 14.84 -29.42 1.36
C GLU A 82 13.58 -30.21 1.76
N VAL A 83 13.61 -30.90 2.91
CA VAL A 83 12.43 -31.59 3.46
C VAL A 83 11.35 -30.57 3.86
N GLN A 84 11.73 -29.50 4.55
CA GLN A 84 10.78 -28.44 4.92
C GLN A 84 10.19 -27.76 3.69
N LYS A 85 11.00 -27.47 2.66
CA LYS A 85 10.49 -26.92 1.38
C LYS A 85 9.50 -27.86 0.72
N ALA A 86 9.80 -29.16 0.67
CA ALA A 86 8.90 -30.15 0.07
C ALA A 86 7.58 -30.29 0.85
N ASP A 87 7.62 -30.25 2.19
CA ASP A 87 6.43 -30.32 3.04
C ASP A 87 5.60 -29.03 2.97
N TRP A 88 6.26 -27.87 2.89
CA TRP A 88 5.60 -26.59 2.63
C TRP A 88 4.90 -26.62 1.28
N GLU A 89 5.60 -27.03 0.22
CA GLU A 89 5.08 -27.07 -1.15
C GLU A 89 3.88 -28.00 -1.27
N ARG A 90 3.93 -29.16 -0.59
CA ARG A 90 2.79 -30.09 -0.52
C ARG A 90 1.57 -29.42 0.12
N SER A 91 1.76 -28.74 1.25
CA SER A 91 0.68 -28.07 1.98
C SER A 91 0.13 -26.89 1.19
N TYR A 92 1.00 -26.13 0.52
CA TYR A 92 0.64 -25.00 -0.32
C TYR A 92 -0.19 -25.45 -1.53
N LYS A 93 0.27 -26.46 -2.27
CA LYS A 93 -0.46 -27.03 -3.42
C LYS A 93 -1.81 -27.61 -3.02
N ALA A 94 -1.87 -28.35 -1.92
CA ALA A 94 -3.15 -28.84 -1.40
C ALA A 94 -4.12 -27.70 -1.09
N GLY A 95 -3.63 -26.59 -0.50
CA GLY A 95 -4.44 -25.40 -0.28
C GLY A 95 -4.99 -24.78 -1.57
N ILE A 96 -4.19 -24.74 -2.63
CA ILE A 96 -4.60 -24.24 -3.96
C ILE A 96 -5.71 -25.12 -4.54
N GLU A 97 -5.49 -26.44 -4.57
CA GLU A 97 -6.43 -27.43 -5.11
C GLU A 97 -7.76 -27.38 -4.34
N LEU A 98 -7.73 -27.42 -3.01
CA LEU A 98 -8.91 -27.34 -2.16
C LEU A 98 -9.67 -26.02 -2.34
N ALA A 99 -8.98 -24.90 -2.52
CA ALA A 99 -9.60 -23.61 -2.76
C ALA A 99 -10.28 -23.55 -4.14
N ALA A 100 -9.67 -24.16 -5.16
CA ALA A 100 -10.25 -24.30 -6.49
C ALA A 100 -11.52 -25.16 -6.48
N ASP A 101 -11.53 -26.22 -5.65
CA ASP A 101 -12.69 -27.10 -5.43
C ASP A 101 -13.78 -26.46 -4.53
N GLY A 102 -13.58 -25.24 -4.05
CA GLY A 102 -14.53 -24.56 -3.15
C GLY A 102 -14.54 -25.10 -1.71
N ARG A 103 -13.63 -26.01 -1.36
CA ARG A 103 -13.45 -26.58 -0.01
C ARG A 103 -12.64 -25.63 0.87
N LEU A 104 -13.15 -24.41 1.02
CA LEU A 104 -12.41 -23.27 1.59
C LEU A 104 -11.90 -23.48 3.01
N GLY A 105 -12.67 -24.17 3.87
CA GLY A 105 -12.24 -24.46 5.24
C GLY A 105 -11.02 -25.39 5.30
N GLU A 106 -10.97 -26.37 4.41
CA GLU A 106 -9.85 -27.30 4.30
C GLU A 106 -8.64 -26.62 3.64
N ALA A 107 -8.87 -25.79 2.62
CA ALA A 107 -7.84 -24.97 2.02
C ALA A 107 -7.15 -24.07 3.06
N VAL A 108 -7.92 -23.41 3.93
CA VAL A 108 -7.39 -22.63 5.06
C VAL A 108 -6.50 -23.49 5.94
N ASN A 109 -6.91 -24.71 6.29
CA ASN A 109 -6.10 -25.61 7.13
C ASN A 109 -4.77 -25.98 6.45
N SER A 110 -4.79 -26.31 5.15
CA SER A 110 -3.57 -26.61 4.39
C SER A 110 -2.64 -25.41 4.26
N TYR A 111 -3.17 -24.21 4.00
CA TYR A 111 -2.38 -22.99 4.01
C TYR A 111 -1.81 -22.68 5.40
N LEU A 112 -2.56 -22.89 6.48
CA LEU A 112 -2.04 -22.71 7.84
C LEU A 112 -0.91 -23.69 8.16
N GLN A 113 -0.95 -24.92 7.66
CA GLN A 113 0.18 -25.86 7.75
C GLN A 113 1.42 -25.34 7.02
N ALA A 114 1.25 -24.79 5.81
CA ALA A 114 2.35 -24.13 5.09
C ALA A 114 2.91 -22.93 5.89
N VAL A 115 2.04 -22.09 6.48
CA VAL A 115 2.44 -20.94 7.32
C VAL A 115 3.29 -21.38 8.53
N GLN A 116 3.00 -22.55 9.13
CA GLN A 116 3.81 -23.05 10.25
C GLN A 116 5.24 -23.42 9.83
N ILE A 117 5.46 -23.81 8.58
CA ILE A 117 6.78 -24.17 8.05
C ILE A 117 7.52 -22.91 7.59
N ASP A 118 6.83 -22.09 6.80
CA ASP A 118 7.33 -20.81 6.29
C ASP A 118 6.18 -19.81 6.12
N GLY A 119 6.20 -18.80 6.99
CA GLY A 119 5.25 -17.71 7.02
C GLY A 119 5.72 -16.44 6.29
N ASP A 120 6.83 -16.47 5.56
CA ASP A 120 7.37 -15.30 4.86
C ASP A 120 7.05 -15.30 3.36
N TYR A 121 6.44 -16.37 2.85
CA TYR A 121 5.98 -16.45 1.47
C TYR A 121 4.73 -15.57 1.25
N ALA A 122 4.85 -14.49 0.47
CA ALA A 122 3.81 -13.47 0.35
C ALA A 122 2.50 -14.01 -0.24
N ASP A 123 2.58 -14.77 -1.33
CA ASP A 123 1.41 -15.26 -2.08
C ASP A 123 0.56 -16.22 -1.25
N LEU A 124 1.18 -16.97 -0.33
CA LEU A 124 0.49 -17.81 0.64
C LEU A 124 -0.50 -17.02 1.49
N HIS A 125 -0.10 -15.85 1.98
CA HIS A 125 -1.00 -15.00 2.76
C HIS A 125 -2.10 -14.39 1.90
N PHE A 126 -1.81 -14.06 0.64
CA PHE A 126 -2.82 -13.52 -0.28
C PHE A 126 -3.91 -14.56 -0.59
N LEU A 127 -3.53 -15.80 -0.90
CA LEU A 127 -4.47 -16.88 -1.15
C LEU A 127 -5.27 -17.27 0.11
N LEU A 128 -4.61 -17.29 1.27
CA LEU A 128 -5.27 -17.48 2.56
C LEU A 128 -6.30 -16.36 2.84
N ALA A 129 -5.96 -15.11 2.56
CA ALA A 129 -6.86 -13.97 2.69
C ALA A 129 -8.09 -14.11 1.77
N ARG A 130 -7.91 -14.53 0.51
CA ARG A 130 -9.03 -14.80 -0.41
C ARG A 130 -9.96 -15.90 0.10
N CYS A 131 -9.42 -16.96 0.70
CA CYS A 131 -10.23 -17.99 1.33
C CYS A 131 -11.03 -17.42 2.51
N TYR A 132 -10.40 -16.61 3.37
CA TYR A 132 -11.08 -15.94 4.46
C TYR A 132 -12.16 -14.96 3.99
N MET A 133 -11.95 -14.23 2.89
CA MET A 133 -12.97 -13.38 2.28
C MET A 133 -14.21 -14.19 1.90
N LYS A 134 -14.02 -15.32 1.18
CA LYS A 134 -15.12 -16.19 0.76
C LYS A 134 -15.83 -16.88 1.93
N LEU A 135 -15.15 -17.04 3.07
CA LEU A 135 -15.71 -17.56 4.32
C LEU A 135 -16.33 -16.48 5.22
N ASN A 136 -16.41 -15.23 4.76
CA ASN A 136 -16.88 -14.08 5.53
C ASN A 136 -16.07 -13.78 6.81
N LYS A 137 -14.81 -14.23 6.86
CA LYS A 137 -13.85 -14.00 7.96
C LYS A 137 -13.00 -12.77 7.66
N TYR A 138 -13.64 -11.60 7.59
CA TYR A 138 -13.01 -10.41 7.03
C TYR A 138 -11.85 -9.85 7.88
N LYS A 139 -11.90 -10.02 9.21
CA LYS A 139 -10.81 -9.55 10.08
C LYS A 139 -9.53 -10.34 9.84
N GLU A 140 -9.66 -11.64 9.67
CA GLU A 140 -8.59 -12.57 9.32
C GLU A 140 -8.07 -12.29 7.91
N ALA A 141 -8.99 -12.09 6.95
CA ALA A 141 -8.62 -11.71 5.58
C ALA A 141 -7.79 -10.43 5.56
N ASN A 142 -8.21 -9.38 6.26
CA ASN A 142 -7.47 -8.12 6.32
C ASN A 142 -6.04 -8.30 6.86
N LYS A 143 -5.89 -9.07 7.94
CA LYS A 143 -4.56 -9.38 8.50
C LYS A 143 -3.68 -10.11 7.48
N CYS A 144 -4.25 -11.08 6.76
CA CYS A 144 -3.52 -11.83 5.74
C CYS A 144 -3.17 -10.96 4.52
N TYR A 145 -4.06 -10.07 4.05
CA TYR A 145 -3.71 -9.15 2.96
C TYR A 145 -2.60 -8.16 3.35
N ILE A 146 -2.65 -7.60 4.57
CA ILE A 146 -1.57 -6.75 5.10
C ILE A 146 -0.25 -7.54 5.13
N LYS A 147 -0.29 -8.79 5.63
CA LYS A 147 0.90 -9.66 5.67
C LYS A 147 1.42 -9.97 4.27
N ALA A 148 0.54 -10.22 3.30
CA ALA A 148 0.91 -10.46 1.91
C ALA A 148 1.63 -9.25 1.30
N ARG A 149 1.11 -8.02 1.49
CA ARG A 149 1.77 -6.78 1.08
C ARG A 149 3.13 -6.62 1.74
N ASP A 150 3.20 -6.82 3.06
CA ASP A 150 4.43 -6.62 3.83
C ASP A 150 5.51 -7.68 3.52
N MET A 151 5.11 -8.87 3.06
CA MET A 151 6.01 -9.97 2.67
C MET A 151 6.41 -9.95 1.20
N ASP A 152 5.76 -9.12 0.38
CA ASP A 152 6.08 -8.97 -1.03
C ASP A 152 7.55 -8.59 -1.19
N VAL A 153 8.33 -9.42 -1.90
CA VAL A 153 9.77 -9.18 -2.04
C VAL A 153 10.09 -8.17 -3.15
N LEU A 154 9.06 -7.70 -3.86
CA LEU A 154 9.10 -6.56 -4.74
C LEU A 154 8.27 -5.42 -4.09
N ARG A 155 8.99 -4.57 -3.38
CA ARG A 155 8.45 -3.56 -2.46
C ARG A 155 7.95 -2.31 -3.18
N PHE A 156 6.97 -2.45 -4.09
CA PHE A 156 6.38 -1.33 -4.85
C PHE A 156 5.24 -0.59 -4.13
N ARG A 157 4.91 -1.01 -2.91
CA ARG A 157 3.85 -0.43 -2.09
C ARG A 157 4.41 0.06 -0.77
N ALA A 158 3.80 1.11 -0.20
CA ALA A 158 4.06 1.47 1.20
C ALA A 158 3.60 0.32 2.10
N ASP A 159 4.54 -0.22 2.88
CA ASP A 159 4.26 -1.27 3.86
C ASP A 159 3.82 -0.70 5.22
N THR A 160 3.51 -1.60 6.16
CA THR A 160 3.12 -1.22 7.52
C THR A 160 4.15 -0.34 8.22
N GLN A 161 5.45 -0.54 7.96
CA GLN A 161 6.51 0.20 8.65
C GLN A 161 6.61 1.63 8.13
N ILE A 162 6.51 1.85 6.82
CA ILE A 162 6.45 3.19 6.23
C ILE A 162 5.27 3.98 6.81
N ASN A 163 4.07 3.41 6.78
CA ASN A 163 2.88 4.09 7.32
C ASN A 163 2.95 4.29 8.85
N ARG A 164 3.58 3.37 9.59
CA ARG A 164 3.86 3.58 11.03
C ARG A 164 4.76 4.79 11.26
N ILE A 165 5.87 4.90 10.51
CA ILE A 165 6.81 6.03 10.62
C ILE A 165 6.09 7.35 10.31
N ILE A 166 5.26 7.40 9.27
CA ILE A 166 4.48 8.60 8.94
C ILE A 166 3.57 9.00 10.10
N ARG A 167 2.84 8.04 10.69
CA ARG A 167 1.99 8.31 11.85
C ARG A 167 2.80 8.82 13.04
N GLU A 168 3.94 8.21 13.34
CA GLU A 168 4.83 8.62 14.44
C GLU A 168 5.37 10.04 14.24
N LYS A 169 5.64 10.46 13.00
CA LYS A 169 6.12 11.82 12.70
C LYS A 169 5.04 12.89 12.64
N GLY A 170 3.77 12.51 12.54
CA GLY A 170 2.66 13.46 12.39
C GLY A 170 1.66 13.51 13.55
N SER A 171 1.52 12.44 14.33
CA SER A 171 0.47 12.36 15.36
C SER A 171 0.82 13.18 16.59
N GLY A 172 -0.10 14.05 17.05
CA GLY A 172 0.06 14.80 18.30
C GLY A 172 1.08 15.94 18.23
N ARG A 173 1.38 16.43 17.02
CA ARG A 173 2.38 17.49 16.76
C ARG A 173 1.75 18.77 16.22
N GLU A 174 0.46 18.97 16.47
CA GLU A 174 -0.29 20.14 16.03
C GLU A 174 0.26 21.44 16.65
N SER A 175 0.87 21.37 17.84
CA SER A 175 1.57 22.51 18.48
C SER A 175 2.85 22.91 17.77
N GLU A 176 3.39 22.03 16.92
CA GLU A 176 4.56 22.27 16.07
C GLU A 176 4.14 22.57 14.62
N ASP A 177 2.86 22.88 14.39
CA ASP A 177 2.28 23.10 13.06
C ASP A 177 2.43 21.89 12.09
N VAL A 178 2.53 20.67 12.65
CA VAL A 178 2.54 19.42 11.89
C VAL A 178 1.24 18.67 12.09
N TYR A 179 0.61 18.26 10.99
CA TYR A 179 -0.70 17.64 10.98
C TYR A 179 -0.68 16.35 10.17
N LEU A 180 -1.44 15.35 10.62
CA LEU A 180 -1.53 14.04 9.97
C LEU A 180 -2.86 13.87 9.23
N VAL A 181 -2.78 13.46 7.97
CA VAL A 181 -3.88 12.83 7.23
C VAL A 181 -3.64 11.33 7.17
N ASP A 182 -4.39 10.55 7.95
CA ASP A 182 -4.27 9.09 7.89
C ASP A 182 -5.07 8.52 6.71
N ALA A 183 -4.58 8.70 5.49
CA ALA A 183 -5.23 8.23 4.28
C ALA A 183 -5.42 6.71 4.26
N GLU A 184 -4.48 5.90 4.75
CA GLU A 184 -4.65 4.43 4.87
C GLU A 184 -5.92 4.11 5.70
N ARG A 185 -6.14 4.83 6.80
CA ARG A 185 -7.36 4.71 7.61
C ARG A 185 -8.59 5.26 6.87
N CYS A 186 -8.52 6.43 6.25
CA CYS A 186 -9.65 7.00 5.50
C CYS A 186 -10.11 6.05 4.38
N PHE A 187 -9.18 5.41 3.68
CA PHE A 187 -9.48 4.44 2.63
C PHE A 187 -10.12 3.19 3.20
N ALA A 188 -9.62 2.66 4.33
CA ALA A 188 -10.23 1.52 5.00
C ALA A 188 -11.64 1.85 5.54
N GLU A 189 -11.88 3.07 6.03
CA GLU A 189 -13.17 3.46 6.62
C GLU A 189 -14.17 4.05 5.60
N SER A 190 -13.78 4.16 4.33
CA SER A 190 -14.65 4.63 3.25
C SER A 190 -15.88 3.74 3.07
N GLU A 191 -17.03 4.35 2.78
CA GLU A 191 -18.27 3.65 2.45
C GLU A 191 -18.16 2.80 1.18
N ARG A 192 -17.23 3.13 0.28
CA ARG A 192 -16.93 2.35 -0.93
C ARG A 192 -16.12 1.10 -0.62
N THR A 193 -15.43 1.10 0.51
CA THR A 193 -14.50 0.03 0.87
C THR A 193 -15.23 -1.12 1.53
N SER A 194 -15.22 -2.27 0.87
CA SER A 194 -15.86 -3.46 1.41
C SER A 194 -15.08 -4.01 2.61
N HIS A 195 -15.76 -4.19 3.74
CA HIS A 195 -15.22 -4.80 4.96
C HIS A 195 -13.93 -4.18 5.51
N LYS A 196 -13.69 -2.90 5.21
CA LYS A 196 -12.46 -2.17 5.56
C LYS A 196 -11.18 -2.69 4.93
N ILE A 197 -11.28 -3.32 3.76
CA ILE A 197 -10.14 -3.84 2.99
C ILE A 197 -10.15 -3.17 1.61
N PRO A 198 -9.37 -2.07 1.43
CA PRO A 198 -9.34 -1.33 0.17
C PRO A 198 -8.89 -2.19 -1.01
N GLY A 199 -9.53 -1.99 -2.16
CA GLY A 199 -9.21 -2.65 -3.42
C GLY A 199 -9.58 -1.81 -4.63
N GLU A 200 -9.99 -2.47 -5.72
CA GLU A 200 -10.28 -1.82 -7.02
C GLU A 200 -11.39 -0.76 -6.94
N GLU A 201 -12.22 -0.78 -5.89
CA GLU A 201 -13.18 0.29 -5.62
C GLU A 201 -12.54 1.69 -5.51
N LEU A 202 -11.25 1.78 -5.15
CA LEU A 202 -10.52 3.02 -4.93
C LEU A 202 -9.19 3.09 -5.72
N PHE A 203 -8.77 2.01 -6.37
CA PHE A 203 -7.50 1.91 -7.08
C PHE A 203 -7.65 1.34 -8.48
N TYR A 204 -6.79 1.75 -9.42
CA TYR A 204 -6.65 1.08 -10.71
C TYR A 204 -5.73 -0.15 -10.63
N GLU A 205 -4.75 -0.12 -9.72
CA GLU A 205 -3.74 -1.15 -9.54
C GLU A 205 -3.16 -1.07 -8.11
N HIS A 206 -1.89 -1.39 -7.88
CA HIS A 206 -1.29 -1.48 -6.54
C HIS A 206 -1.32 -0.20 -5.68
N VAL A 207 -1.24 1.00 -6.27
CA VAL A 207 -1.10 2.30 -5.55
C VAL A 207 -1.80 3.49 -6.22
N HIS A 208 -1.98 3.48 -7.53
CA HIS A 208 -2.61 4.54 -8.30
C HIS A 208 -4.11 4.50 -8.07
N MET A 209 -4.60 5.59 -7.49
CA MET A 209 -6.00 5.73 -7.13
C MET A 209 -6.86 5.95 -8.37
N ASN A 210 -8.07 5.39 -8.36
CA ASN A 210 -9.10 5.77 -9.32
C ASN A 210 -9.70 7.14 -8.95
N PHE A 211 -10.70 7.60 -9.71
CA PHE A 211 -11.36 8.87 -9.42
C PHE A 211 -11.88 8.97 -7.98
N PHE A 212 -12.48 7.89 -7.45
CA PHE A 212 -13.03 7.87 -6.09
C PHE A 212 -11.94 7.84 -5.02
N GLY A 213 -10.84 7.13 -5.25
CA GLY A 213 -9.67 7.19 -4.36
C GLY A 213 -9.06 8.59 -4.32
N ASN A 214 -8.89 9.23 -5.48
CA ASN A 214 -8.39 10.61 -5.55
C ASN A 214 -9.34 11.59 -4.84
N HIS A 215 -10.65 11.48 -5.06
CA HIS A 215 -11.64 12.30 -4.35
C HIS A 215 -11.56 12.11 -2.84
N LEU A 216 -11.42 10.88 -2.37
CA LEU A 216 -11.33 10.58 -0.94
C LEU A 216 -10.08 11.19 -0.29
N LEU A 217 -8.91 11.07 -0.94
CA LEU A 217 -7.70 11.71 -0.45
C LEU A 217 -7.81 13.23 -0.48
N ALA A 218 -8.31 13.80 -1.57
CA ALA A 218 -8.52 15.24 -1.71
C ALA A 218 -9.46 15.77 -0.62
N LYS A 219 -10.57 15.07 -0.34
CA LYS A 219 -11.49 15.39 0.76
C LYS A 219 -10.78 15.38 2.12
N ALA A 220 -9.97 14.36 2.41
CA ALA A 220 -9.27 14.24 3.68
C ALA A 220 -8.26 15.39 3.87
N VAL A 221 -7.45 15.66 2.85
CA VAL A 221 -6.48 16.77 2.86
C VAL A 221 -7.19 18.12 2.94
N PHE A 222 -8.24 18.35 2.15
CA PHE A 222 -9.01 19.59 2.18
C PHE A 222 -9.62 19.85 3.56
N SER A 223 -10.13 18.81 4.24
CA SER A 223 -10.68 18.94 5.59
C SER A 223 -9.59 19.39 6.58
N GLN A 224 -8.38 18.81 6.47
CA GLN A 224 -7.25 19.18 7.31
C GLN A 224 -6.80 20.62 7.02
N VAL A 225 -6.62 20.99 5.75
CA VAL A 225 -6.31 22.37 5.34
C VAL A 225 -7.35 23.35 5.90
N SER A 226 -8.64 23.04 5.75
CA SER A 226 -9.73 23.88 6.23
C SER A 226 -9.70 24.07 7.76
N SER A 227 -9.32 23.05 8.53
CA SER A 227 -9.17 23.18 9.99
C SER A 227 -7.97 24.04 10.42
N ILE A 228 -6.98 24.18 9.54
CA ILE A 228 -5.71 24.85 9.82
C ILE A 228 -5.76 26.35 9.44
N LEU A 229 -6.60 26.71 8.45
CA LEU A 229 -6.72 28.10 7.97
C LEU A 229 -7.20 29.05 9.08
N SER A 230 -6.71 30.30 9.02
CA SER A 230 -7.09 31.34 9.97
C SER A 230 -8.58 31.63 9.94
N GLU A 231 -9.10 32.16 11.05
CA GLU A 231 -10.52 32.49 11.17
C GLU A 231 -10.94 33.60 10.19
N ASP A 232 -10.05 34.53 9.86
CA ASP A 232 -10.32 35.55 8.83
C ASP A 232 -10.56 34.92 7.44
N ILE A 233 -9.75 33.93 7.07
CA ILE A 233 -9.91 33.20 5.81
C ILE A 233 -11.21 32.40 5.84
N ARG A 234 -11.48 31.68 6.95
CA ARG A 234 -12.70 30.87 7.11
C ARG A 234 -13.98 31.68 7.18
N SER A 235 -13.95 32.89 7.75
CA SER A 235 -15.12 33.77 7.91
C SER A 235 -15.38 34.65 6.69
N SER A 236 -14.35 34.94 5.88
CA SER A 236 -14.50 35.69 4.61
C SER A 236 -15.34 34.95 3.56
N THR A 237 -15.49 33.62 3.69
CA THR A 237 -16.44 32.84 2.91
C THR A 237 -17.82 32.90 3.54
N SER A 238 -18.69 33.77 3.01
CA SER A 238 -20.07 34.03 3.51
C SER A 238 -21.03 32.82 3.51
N ARG A 239 -20.58 31.65 3.06
CA ARG A 239 -21.33 30.38 3.08
C ARG A 239 -20.36 29.25 3.41
N GLU A 240 -20.74 28.38 4.34
CA GLU A 240 -20.15 27.04 4.46
C GLU A 240 -20.17 26.42 3.05
N THR A 241 -19.01 26.30 2.42
CA THR A 241 -18.94 25.61 1.12
C THR A 241 -18.82 24.13 1.45
N PRO A 242 -19.89 23.33 1.28
CA PRO A 242 -19.83 21.93 1.65
C PRO A 242 -18.77 21.23 0.80
N ILE A 243 -18.07 20.28 1.40
CA ILE A 243 -17.17 19.39 0.65
C ILE A 243 -17.98 18.77 -0.49
N LEU A 244 -17.52 18.98 -1.72
CA LEU A 244 -18.24 18.54 -2.91
C LEU A 244 -18.33 17.01 -2.94
N SER A 245 -19.51 16.50 -3.35
CA SER A 245 -19.70 15.08 -3.61
C SER A 245 -18.87 14.66 -4.83
N PRO A 246 -18.53 13.36 -4.96
CA PRO A 246 -17.86 12.84 -6.15
C PRO A 246 -18.55 13.26 -7.45
N ASP A 247 -19.88 13.20 -7.51
CA ASP A 247 -20.65 13.55 -8.70
C ASP A 247 -20.50 15.04 -9.06
N LYS A 248 -20.59 15.94 -8.07
CA LYS A 248 -20.35 17.38 -8.30
C LYS A 248 -18.92 17.66 -8.73
N CYS A 249 -17.95 16.95 -8.17
CA CYS A 249 -16.56 17.05 -8.63
C CYS A 249 -16.41 16.55 -10.08
N ALA A 250 -17.06 15.44 -10.44
CA ALA A 250 -17.03 14.92 -11.80
C ALA A 250 -17.62 15.92 -12.79
N ASP A 251 -18.76 16.53 -12.47
CA ASP A 251 -19.40 17.57 -13.28
C ASP A 251 -18.47 18.77 -13.53
N LEU A 252 -17.84 19.28 -12.46
CA LEU A 252 -16.92 20.43 -12.55
C LEU A 252 -15.63 20.11 -13.31
N LEU A 253 -15.17 18.87 -13.25
CA LEU A 253 -13.99 18.38 -13.97
C LEU A 253 -14.31 17.92 -15.39
N ALA A 254 -15.59 17.98 -15.80
CA ALA A 254 -16.08 17.41 -17.05
C ALA A 254 -15.66 15.93 -17.25
N LEU A 255 -15.64 15.16 -16.15
CA LEU A 255 -15.30 13.74 -16.18
C LEU A 255 -16.46 12.94 -16.77
N THR A 256 -16.22 12.26 -17.89
CA THR A 256 -17.26 11.49 -18.58
C THR A 256 -17.09 9.98 -18.37
N ASP A 257 -18.16 9.22 -18.64
CA ASP A 257 -18.10 7.74 -18.68
C ASP A 257 -17.03 7.22 -19.66
N ARG A 258 -16.76 7.98 -20.73
CA ARG A 258 -15.70 7.67 -21.69
C ARG A 258 -14.32 7.78 -21.04
N ASP A 259 -14.09 8.78 -20.20
CA ASP A 259 -12.82 8.97 -19.50
C ASP A 259 -12.60 7.87 -18.46
N LEU A 260 -13.66 7.51 -17.72
CA LEU A 260 -13.64 6.37 -16.79
C LEU A 260 -13.34 5.05 -17.52
N SER A 261 -13.88 4.86 -18.73
CA SER A 261 -13.67 3.65 -19.51
C SER A 261 -12.29 3.57 -20.16
N ARG A 262 -11.64 4.70 -20.48
CA ARG A 262 -10.31 4.74 -21.14
C ARG A 262 -9.16 4.27 -20.24
N ILE A 263 -9.35 4.28 -18.93
CA ILE A 263 -8.31 3.88 -17.97
C ILE A 263 -8.34 2.36 -17.71
N LEU A 264 -9.45 1.70 -18.08
CA LEU A 264 -9.66 0.25 -17.91
C LEU A 264 -9.38 -0.56 -19.19
N ALA A 265 -9.08 0.09 -20.31
CA ALA A 265 -8.83 -0.52 -21.63
C ALA A 265 -7.35 -0.38 -22.03
#